data_AF-X1N2E9-F1
#
_entry.id   AF-X1N2E9-F1
#
_cell.length_a   1.000
_cell.length_b   1.000
_cell.length_c   1.000
_cell.angle_alpha   90.00
_cell.angle_beta   90.00
_cell.angle_gamma   90.00
#
_symmetry.space_group_name_H-M   'P 1'
#
loop_
_entity.id
_entity.type
_entity.pdbx_description
1 polymer ?
#
loop_
_entity_poly.entity_id
_entity_poly.type
_entity_poly.pdbx_seq_one_letter_code
_entity_poly.pdbx_strand_id
1 'polypeptide(L)'
;MKREKIIIFGLVILTVLLTGCLGKEYPKKTKEDEKAVKIEERDTEYRYFFAEGIKQKMLGNLGQAARYFEKTMALNKKSSAACYELSSIYTITRNYNEAIKYARKAEKLDEKNIWYKLHLANLYHITQNIDSTIV
;
A
#
# COMPACT_ATOMS: atom_id res chain seq x y z
N MET A 1 62.21 -9.81 37.62
CA MET A 1 62.01 -10.69 36.44
C MET A 1 60.59 -11.27 36.26
N LYS A 2 60.04 -12.14 37.13
CA LYS A 2 58.68 -12.72 36.90
C LYS A 2 57.53 -11.71 37.08
N ARG A 3 57.61 -10.82 38.07
CA ARG A 3 56.61 -9.76 38.34
C ARG A 3 56.57 -8.67 37.26
N GLU A 4 57.72 -8.26 36.76
CA GLU A 4 57.81 -7.26 35.66
C GLU A 4 57.22 -7.81 34.36
N LYS A 5 57.43 -9.10 34.05
CA LYS A 5 56.80 -9.76 32.90
C LYS A 5 55.28 -9.83 33.00
N ILE A 6 54.72 -10.01 34.20
CA ILE A 6 53.27 -10.02 34.44
C ILE A 6 52.68 -8.60 34.26
N ILE A 7 53.37 -7.57 34.74
CA ILE A 7 52.95 -6.17 34.57
C ILE A 7 53.00 -5.75 33.09
N ILE A 8 54.05 -6.13 32.37
CA ILE A 8 54.19 -5.88 30.94
C ILE A 8 53.10 -6.62 30.15
N PHE A 9 52.82 -7.89 30.48
CA PHE A 9 51.76 -8.66 29.83
C PHE A 9 50.37 -8.08 30.11
N GLY A 10 50.13 -7.58 31.33
CA GLY A 10 48.91 -6.86 31.69
C GLY A 10 48.74 -5.54 30.93
N LEU A 11 49.81 -4.77 30.73
CA LEU A 11 49.81 -3.53 29.94
C LEU A 11 49.59 -3.77 28.44
N VAL A 12 50.10 -4.87 27.90
CA VAL A 12 49.87 -5.29 26.51
C VAL A 12 48.41 -5.74 26.30
N ILE A 13 47.80 -6.42 27.28
CA ILE A 13 46.37 -6.80 27.21
C ILE A 13 45.46 -5.56 27.31
N LEU A 14 45.82 -4.58 28.15
CA LEU A 14 45.05 -3.35 28.32
C LEU A 14 45.05 -2.46 27.06
N THR A 15 46.15 -2.48 26.29
CA THR A 15 46.24 -1.73 25.01
C THR A 15 45.49 -2.42 23.87
N VAL A 16 45.42 -3.75 23.85
CA VAL A 16 44.62 -4.53 22.89
C VAL A 16 43.10 -4.34 23.10
N LEU A 17 42.66 -4.15 24.35
CA LEU A 17 41.25 -3.89 24.69
C LEU A 17 40.77 -2.50 24.26
N LEU A 18 41.67 -1.50 24.17
CA LEU A 18 41.33 -0.14 23.75
C LEU A 18 41.29 0.06 22.22
N THR A 19 41.84 -0.88 21.44
CA THR A 19 41.79 -0.85 19.97
C THR A 19 40.53 -1.51 19.38
N GLY A 20 39.65 -2.06 20.22
CA GLY A 20 38.46 -2.81 19.81
C GLY A 20 37.21 -1.99 19.56
N CYS A 21 37.30 -0.84 18.87
CA CYS A 21 36.13 -0.12 18.36
C CYS A 21 36.48 0.55 17.02
N LEU A 22 36.65 -0.25 15.97
CA LEU A 22 36.49 0.26 14.60
C LEU A 22 34.99 0.51 14.40
N GLY A 23 34.57 1.75 14.59
CA GLY A 23 33.25 2.22 14.19
C GLY A 23 33.04 1.89 12.72
N LYS A 24 32.06 1.03 12.42
CA LYS A 24 31.55 0.89 11.07
C LYS A 24 30.98 2.24 10.67
N GLU A 25 31.70 2.99 9.84
CA GLU A 25 31.14 4.14 9.14
C GLU A 25 30.02 3.62 8.26
N TYR A 26 28.77 3.83 8.68
CA TYR A 26 27.62 3.55 7.85
C TYR A 26 27.64 4.54 6.69
N PRO A 27 27.63 4.07 5.42
CA PRO A 27 27.60 4.97 4.28
C PRO A 27 26.38 5.88 4.40
N LYS A 28 26.61 7.19 4.29
CA LYS A 28 25.56 8.19 4.33
C LYS A 28 24.61 7.93 3.16
N LYS A 29 23.33 7.64 3.45
CA LYS A 29 22.29 7.42 2.44
C LYS A 29 22.34 8.53 1.40
N THR A 30 22.39 8.13 0.13
CA THR A 30 22.32 9.09 -0.97
C THR A 30 20.87 9.54 -1.17
N LYS A 31 20.68 10.68 -1.85
CA LYS A 31 19.33 11.13 -2.24
C LYS A 31 18.60 10.12 -3.11
N GLU A 32 19.33 9.26 -3.83
CA GLU A 32 18.78 8.19 -4.65
C GLU A 32 18.32 7.02 -3.78
N ASP A 33 19.11 6.62 -2.78
CA ASP A 33 18.70 5.60 -1.80
C ASP A 33 17.45 6.04 -1.02
N GLU A 34 17.39 7.30 -0.59
CA GLU A 34 16.22 7.85 0.10
C GLU A 34 14.95 7.84 -0.78
N LYS A 35 15.09 8.18 -2.07
CA LYS A 35 13.98 8.10 -3.02
C LYS A 35 13.54 6.66 -3.26
N ALA A 36 14.49 5.73 -3.40
CA ALA A 36 14.21 4.31 -3.60
C ALA A 36 13.44 3.73 -2.40
N VAL A 37 13.92 3.99 -1.18
CA VAL A 37 13.23 3.58 0.07
C VAL A 37 11.81 4.17 0.12
N LYS A 38 11.65 5.46 -0.20
CA LYS A 38 10.32 6.10 -0.18
C LYS A 38 9.34 5.51 -1.21
N ILE A 39 9.84 5.07 -2.37
CA ILE A 39 9.02 4.38 -3.38
C ILE A 39 8.59 3.01 -2.85
N GLU A 40 9.51 2.25 -2.26
CA GLU A 40 9.25 0.93 -1.67
C GLU A 40 8.27 0.99 -0.50
N GLU A 41 8.43 1.96 0.41
CA GLU A 41 7.49 2.23 1.50
C GLU A 41 6.09 2.51 0.97
N ARG A 42 5.97 3.36 -0.06
CA ARG A 42 4.69 3.70 -0.70
C ARG A 42 4.03 2.49 -1.37
N ASP A 43 4.80 1.63 -2.03
CA ASP A 43 4.29 0.39 -2.63
C ASP A 43 3.78 -0.57 -1.55
N THR A 44 4.55 -0.72 -0.47
CA THR A 44 4.20 -1.58 0.66
C THR A 44 2.93 -1.10 1.35
N GLU A 45 2.80 0.21 1.62
CA GLU A 45 1.57 0.80 2.17
C GLU A 45 0.37 0.61 1.23
N TYR A 46 0.58 0.78 -0.09
CA TYR A 46 -0.48 0.57 -1.07
C TYR A 46 -1.00 -0.87 -1.02
N ARG A 47 -0.09 -1.85 -1.04
CA ARG A 47 -0.43 -3.28 -0.98
C ARG A 47 -1.12 -3.63 0.32
N TYR A 48 -0.66 -3.07 1.44
CA TYR A 48 -1.28 -3.24 2.75
C TYR A 48 -2.73 -2.73 2.76
N PHE A 49 -2.96 -1.47 2.37
CA PHE A 49 -4.32 -0.92 2.39
C PHE A 49 -5.23 -1.62 1.39
N PHE A 50 -4.72 -2.05 0.24
CA PHE A 50 -5.53 -2.80 -0.73
C PHE A 50 -5.96 -4.16 -0.17
N ALA A 51 -5.02 -4.92 0.40
CA ALA A 51 -5.31 -6.22 1.01
C ALA A 51 -6.30 -6.10 2.18
N GLU A 52 -6.11 -5.08 3.03
CA GLU A 52 -7.01 -4.82 4.14
C GLU A 52 -8.41 -4.39 3.67
N GLY A 53 -8.49 -3.60 2.59
CA GLY A 53 -9.76 -3.25 1.95
C GLY A 53 -10.52 -4.48 1.46
N ILE A 54 -9.84 -5.40 0.77
CA ILE A 54 -10.42 -6.67 0.33
C ILE A 54 -10.89 -7.50 1.52
N LYS A 55 -10.06 -7.65 2.56
CA LYS A 55 -10.41 -8.38 3.78
C LYS A 55 -11.68 -7.83 4.42
N GLN A 56 -11.77 -6.51 4.60
CA GLN A 56 -12.94 -5.87 5.21
C GLN A 56 -14.19 -6.03 4.35
N LYS A 57 -14.06 -5.97 3.02
CA LYS A 57 -15.16 -6.22 2.09
C LYS A 57 -15.69 -7.66 2.23
N MET A 58 -14.79 -8.64 2.30
CA MET A 58 -15.16 -10.05 2.50
C MET A 58 -15.86 -10.30 3.84
N LEU A 59 -15.49 -9.54 4.88
CA LEU A 59 -16.15 -9.56 6.19
C LEU A 59 -17.49 -8.80 6.22
N GLY A 60 -17.90 -8.17 5.12
CA GLY A 60 -19.12 -7.35 5.05
C GLY A 60 -18.99 -5.95 5.64
N ASN A 61 -17.79 -5.55 6.09
CA ASN A 61 -17.50 -4.24 6.66
C ASN A 61 -17.31 -3.19 5.56
N LEU A 62 -18.34 -2.96 4.74
CA LEU A 62 -18.28 -2.18 3.51
C LEU A 62 -17.76 -0.75 3.70
N GLY A 63 -18.16 -0.07 4.78
CA GLY A 63 -17.68 1.28 5.07
C GLY A 63 -16.18 1.32 5.42
N GLN A 64 -15.67 0.32 6.14
CA GLN A 64 -14.25 0.22 6.44
C GLN A 64 -13.45 -0.17 5.19
N ALA A 65 -13.98 -1.06 4.36
CA ALA A 65 -13.39 -1.41 3.08
C ALA A 65 -13.23 -0.18 2.17
N ALA A 66 -14.27 0.65 2.04
CA ALA A 66 -14.23 1.89 1.27
C ALA A 66 -13.11 2.83 1.76
N ARG A 67 -13.00 3.04 3.08
CA ARG A 67 -11.92 3.85 3.68
C ARG A 67 -10.53 3.34 3.34
N TYR A 68 -10.34 2.02 3.29
CA TYR A 68 -9.06 1.44 2.91
C TYR A 68 -8.76 1.65 1.42
N PHE A 69 -9.75 1.48 0.54
CA PHE A 69 -9.56 1.77 -0.88
C PHE A 69 -9.32 3.27 -1.16
N GLU A 70 -9.93 4.18 -0.41
CA GLU A 70 -9.62 5.61 -0.49
C GLU A 70 -8.15 5.90 -0.13
N LYS A 71 -7.60 5.23 0.89
CA LYS A 71 -6.17 5.33 1.22
C LYS A 71 -5.29 4.81 0.09
N THR A 72 -5.67 3.70 -0.58
CA THR A 72 -4.92 3.22 -1.75
C THR A 72 -4.91 4.25 -2.88
N MET A 73 -6.01 5.00 -3.08
CA MET A 73 -6.08 6.05 -4.10
C MET A 73 -5.30 7.32 -3.72
N ALA A 74 -5.13 7.61 -2.43
CA ALA A 74 -4.23 8.67 -1.97
C ALA A 74 -2.76 8.33 -2.28
N LEU A 75 -2.38 7.05 -2.14
CA LEU A 75 -1.05 6.56 -2.50
C LEU A 75 -0.88 6.41 -4.01
N ASN A 76 -1.89 5.93 -4.74
CA ASN A 76 -1.85 5.83 -6.19
C ASN A 76 -3.17 6.30 -6.80
N LYS A 77 -3.18 7.56 -7.26
CA LYS A 77 -4.36 8.19 -7.89
C LYS A 77 -4.85 7.47 -9.16
N LYS A 78 -4.00 6.62 -9.75
CA LYS A 78 -4.25 5.85 -10.98
C LYS A 78 -4.54 4.37 -10.72
N SER A 79 -4.84 3.98 -9.48
CA SER A 79 -5.27 2.60 -9.20
C SER A 79 -6.65 2.32 -9.78
N SER A 80 -6.70 1.65 -10.94
CA SER A 80 -7.93 1.16 -11.56
C SER A 80 -8.62 0.11 -10.68
N ALA A 81 -7.85 -0.78 -10.06
CA ALA A 81 -8.34 -1.79 -9.13
C ALA A 81 -9.07 -1.19 -7.92
N ALA A 82 -8.50 -0.15 -7.27
CA ALA A 82 -9.17 0.50 -6.15
C ALA A 82 -10.47 1.22 -6.57
N CYS A 83 -10.49 1.81 -7.77
CA CYS A 83 -11.71 2.40 -8.32
C CYS A 83 -12.79 1.33 -8.57
N TYR A 84 -12.40 0.17 -9.11
CA TYR A 84 -13.32 -0.95 -9.29
C TYR A 84 -13.89 -1.45 -7.96
N GLU A 85 -13.05 -1.62 -6.94
CA GLU A 85 -13.50 -2.07 -5.62
C GLU A 85 -14.45 -1.08 -4.93
N LEU A 86 -14.16 0.22 -5.00
CA LEU A 86 -15.08 1.26 -4.53
C LEU A 86 -16.41 1.21 -5.29
N SER A 87 -16.35 1.08 -6.62
CA SER A 87 -17.57 0.94 -7.43
C SER A 87 -18.40 -0.28 -7.01
N SER A 88 -17.76 -1.42 -6.78
CA SER A 88 -18.41 -2.63 -6.30
C SER A 88 -19.07 -2.42 -4.94
N ILE A 89 -18.39 -1.75 -4.00
CA ILE A 89 -18.97 -1.41 -2.69
C ILE A 89 -20.20 -0.51 -2.84
N TYR A 90 -20.11 0.55 -3.64
CA TYR A 90 -21.25 1.44 -3.87
C TYR A 90 -22.40 0.77 -4.62
N THR A 91 -22.11 -0.24 -5.44
CA THR A 91 -23.14 -1.09 -6.06
C THR A 91 -23.89 -1.88 -4.98
N ILE A 92 -23.18 -2.51 -4.05
CA ILE A 92 -23.77 -3.29 -2.95
C ILE A 92 -24.63 -2.39 -2.04
N THR A 93 -24.16 -1.17 -1.75
CA THR A 93 -24.89 -0.20 -0.93
C THR A 93 -25.95 0.60 -1.70
N ARG A 94 -26.21 0.24 -2.96
CA ARG A 94 -27.21 0.86 -3.85
C ARG A 94 -26.99 2.36 -4.12
N ASN A 95 -25.78 2.87 -3.88
CA ASN A 95 -25.40 4.22 -4.29
C ASN A 95 -24.88 4.19 -5.73
N TYR A 96 -25.80 4.01 -6.68
CA TYR A 96 -25.44 3.78 -8.08
C TYR A 96 -24.73 4.97 -8.74
N ASN A 97 -24.99 6.19 -8.29
CA ASN A 97 -24.32 7.39 -8.80
C ASN A 97 -22.81 7.33 -8.56
N GLU A 98 -22.39 7.07 -7.31
CA GLU A 98 -20.97 6.89 -6.99
C GLU A 98 -20.41 5.61 -7.60
N ALA A 99 -21.20 4.52 -7.64
CA ALA A 99 -20.78 3.27 -8.27
C ALA A 99 -20.38 3.49 -9.74
N ILE A 100 -21.22 4.15 -10.53
CA ILE A 100 -20.96 4.44 -11.95
C ILE A 100 -19.77 5.40 -12.10
N LYS A 101 -19.65 6.42 -11.25
CA LYS A 101 -18.51 7.35 -11.27
C LYS A 101 -17.18 6.62 -11.11
N TYR A 102 -17.07 5.73 -10.13
CA TYR A 102 -15.84 4.95 -9.91
C TYR A 102 -15.63 3.86 -10.96
N ALA A 103 -16.69 3.22 -11.47
CA ALA A 103 -16.60 2.24 -12.56
C ALA A 103 -16.03 2.88 -13.84
N ARG A 104 -16.54 4.06 -14.23
CA ARG A 104 -16.00 4.83 -15.37
C ARG A 104 -14.53 5.20 -15.17
N LYS A 105 -14.14 5.54 -13.94
CA LYS A 105 -12.74 5.85 -13.64
C LYS A 105 -11.85 4.62 -13.77
N ALA A 106 -12.30 3.46 -13.29
CA ALA A 106 -11.56 2.19 -13.45
C ALA A 106 -11.37 1.84 -14.93
N GLU A 107 -12.44 1.93 -15.73
CA GLU A 107 -12.41 1.65 -17.17
C GLU A 107 -11.48 2.60 -17.93
N LYS A 108 -11.55 3.92 -17.66
CA LYS A 108 -10.64 4.91 -18.27
C LYS A 108 -9.16 4.72 -17.89
N LEU A 109 -8.89 4.18 -16.71
CA LEU A 109 -7.51 3.93 -16.26
C LEU A 109 -6.93 2.65 -16.88
N ASP A 110 -7.79 1.72 -17.28
CA ASP A 110 -7.41 0.46 -17.91
C ASP A 110 -8.47 0.03 -18.94
N GLU A 111 -8.43 0.67 -20.11
CA GLU A 111 -9.41 0.50 -21.19
C GLU A 111 -9.37 -0.91 -21.81
N LYS A 112 -8.34 -1.71 -21.52
CA LYS A 112 -8.22 -3.08 -22.02
C LYS A 112 -8.89 -4.10 -21.09
N ASN A 113 -9.23 -3.70 -19.86
CA ASN A 113 -9.82 -4.59 -18.89
C ASN A 113 -11.31 -4.82 -19.16
N ILE A 114 -11.62 -5.99 -19.72
CA ILE A 114 -12.99 -6.38 -20.08
C ILE A 114 -13.90 -6.44 -18.84
N TRP A 115 -13.36 -6.80 -17.67
CA TRP A 115 -14.16 -6.87 -16.43
C TRP A 115 -14.65 -5.50 -15.99
N TYR A 116 -13.86 -4.44 -16.18
CA TYR A 116 -14.29 -3.08 -15.84
C TYR A 116 -15.39 -2.58 -16.78
N LYS A 117 -15.30 -2.92 -18.07
CA LYS A 117 -16.35 -2.63 -19.05
C LYS A 117 -17.64 -3.39 -18.72
N LEU A 118 -17.53 -4.68 -18.42
CA LEU A 118 -18.67 -5.51 -18.06
C LEU A 118 -19.35 -5.00 -16.77
N HIS A 119 -18.56 -4.65 -15.76
CA HIS A 119 -19.08 -4.07 -14.51
C HIS A 119 -19.82 -2.76 -14.75
N LEU A 120 -19.25 -1.85 -15.56
CA LEU A 120 -19.91 -0.61 -15.93
C LEU A 120 -21.20 -0.84 -16.74
N ALA A 121 -21.19 -1.78 -17.69
CA ALA A 121 -22.38 -2.15 -18.47
C ALA A 121 -23.49 -2.71 -17.57
N ASN A 122 -23.14 -3.59 -16.63
CA ASN A 122 -24.08 -4.13 -15.64
C ASN A 122 -24.69 -3.02 -14.79
N LEU A 123 -23.89 -2.04 -14.36
CA LEU A 123 -24.40 -0.89 -13.61
C LEU A 123 -25.42 -0.09 -14.42
N TYR A 124 -25.17 0.19 -15.70
CA TYR A 124 -26.14 0.89 -16.54
C TYR A 124 -27.43 0.10 -16.74
N HIS A 125 -27.32 -1.23 -16.90
CA HIS A 125 -28.50 -2.09 -17.00
C HIS A 125 -29.33 -2.07 -15.72
N ILE A 126 -28.68 -2.17 -14.55
CA ILE A 126 -29.36 -2.08 -13.25
C ILE A 126 -30.08 -0.74 -13.10
N THR A 127 -29.43 0.38 -13.40
CA THR A 127 -30.05 1.70 -13.22
C THR A 127 -31.21 1.96 -14.19
N GLN A 128 -31.10 1.53 -15.45
CA GLN A 128 -32.19 1.67 -16.42
C GLN A 128 -33.42 0.83 -16.02
N ASN A 129 -33.20 -0.36 -15.45
CA ASN A 129 -34.29 -1.21 -14.99
C ASN A 129 -34.96 -0.61 -13.75
N ILE A 130 -34.19 -0.07 -12.79
CA ILE A 130 -34.75 0.59 -11.60
C ILE A 130 -35.65 1.76 -12.00
N ASP A 131 -35.22 2.60 -12.95
CA ASP A 131 -36.04 3.72 -13.45
C ASP A 131 -37.37 3.24 -14.06
N SER A 132 -37.39 2.03 -14.64
CA SER A 132 -38.61 1.42 -15.20
C SER A 132 -39.56 0.85 -14.14
N THR A 133 -39.10 0.67 -12.89
CA THR A 133 -39.89 0.06 -11.79
C THR A 133 -40.54 1.07 -10.82
N ILE A 134 -40.31 2.37 -10.99
CA ILE A 134 -40.82 3.43 -10.09
C ILE A 134 -42.13 4.06 -10.63
N VAL A 135 -42.84 3.37 -11.53
CA VAL A 135 -44.16 3.83 -12.06
C VAL A 135 -45.31 3.29 -11.23
#